data_AF-A0A5N6A613-F1
#
_entry.id   AF-A0A5N6A613-F1
#
_cell.length_a   1.000
_cell.length_b   1.000
_cell.length_c   1.000
_cell.angle_alpha   90.00
_cell.angle_beta   90.00
_cell.angle_gamma   90.00
#
_symmetry.space_group_name_H-M   'P 1'
#
loop_
_entity.id
_entity.type
_entity.pdbx_description
1 polymer ?
#
loop_
_entity_poly.entity_id
_entity_poly.type
_entity_poly.pdbx_seq_one_letter_code
_entity_poly.pdbx_strand_id
1 'polypeptide(L)'
;MGTEATPLLEELGHPFLPVDPGSVSGAAAIGLVPRPESVRQARDFTRRTLHSWRLGEQFDAVALVVSELVTNALRHGLGRRTLDWGHGTGPMRADLELELMLSTSRLVCAVRDPSELEPRPARADSAAESGRGLQLVESFSDDWGWRRLSGKGRGKIVWAIFLTD
;
A
#
# COMPACT_ATOMS: atom_id res chain seq x y z
N MET A 1 13.96 -5.38 -19.56
CA MET A 1 13.69 -3.93 -19.45
C MET A 1 12.70 -3.76 -18.30
N GLY A 2 13.21 -3.88 -17.07
CA GLY A 2 12.40 -3.63 -15.88
C GLY A 2 12.33 -2.12 -15.72
N THR A 3 11.13 -1.56 -15.66
CA THR A 3 10.95 -0.21 -15.15
C THR A 3 11.47 -0.23 -13.72
N GLU A 4 12.63 0.36 -13.46
CA GLU A 4 13.00 0.78 -12.12
C GLU A 4 11.92 1.75 -11.70
N ALA A 5 10.94 1.25 -10.94
CA ALA A 5 9.97 2.10 -10.28
C ALA A 5 10.80 3.05 -9.43
N THR A 6 10.77 4.33 -9.78
CA THR A 6 11.32 5.36 -8.92
C THR A 6 10.70 5.14 -7.53
N PRO A 7 11.51 4.96 -6.48
CA PRO A 7 10.98 4.67 -5.15
C PRO A 7 9.91 5.70 -4.83
N LEU A 8 8.77 5.27 -4.29
CA LEU A 8 7.64 6.14 -3.96
C LEU A 8 8.10 7.31 -3.07
N LEU A 9 9.15 7.06 -2.28
CA LEU A 9 9.95 8.00 -1.51
C LEU A 9 10.42 9.26 -2.27
N GLU A 10 10.88 9.11 -3.52
CA GLU A 10 11.36 10.25 -4.31
C GLU A 10 10.20 11.17 -4.74
N GLU A 11 9.05 10.60 -5.09
CA GLU A 11 7.83 11.36 -5.42
C GLU A 11 7.21 12.05 -4.20
N LEU A 12 7.49 11.52 -3.01
CA LEU A 12 6.98 12.01 -1.74
C LEU A 12 7.72 13.28 -1.26
N GLY A 13 8.94 13.55 -1.73
CA GLY A 13 9.81 14.53 -1.08
C GLY A 13 10.22 14.00 0.31
N HIS A 14 11.51 14.05 0.57
CA HIS A 14 12.19 13.40 1.70
C HIS A 14 11.76 13.69 3.18
N PRO A 15 10.79 14.56 3.56
CA PRO A 15 10.47 14.72 4.99
C PRO A 15 9.44 13.75 5.59
N PHE A 16 8.75 12.92 4.80
CA PHE A 16 7.40 12.45 5.19
C PHE A 16 7.22 10.95 5.39
N LEU A 17 8.30 10.17 5.41
CA LEU A 17 8.28 8.86 6.06
C LEU A 17 9.01 8.98 7.40
N PRO A 18 8.62 8.22 8.44
CA PRO A 18 9.43 8.11 9.65
C PRO A 18 10.71 7.27 9.44
N VAL A 19 11.07 7.02 8.18
CA VAL A 19 12.30 6.35 7.76
C VAL A 19 13.21 7.39 7.15
N ASP A 20 14.40 7.56 7.73
CA ASP A 20 15.47 8.33 7.10
C ASP A 20 15.88 7.62 5.79
N PRO A 21 15.73 8.25 4.63
CA PRO A 21 16.11 7.64 3.36
C PRO A 21 17.59 7.26 3.25
N GLY A 22 18.48 7.89 4.05
CA GLY A 22 19.88 7.45 4.18
C GLY A 22 20.07 6.13 4.94
N SER A 23 19.02 5.65 5.61
CA SER A 23 19.00 4.41 6.40
C SER A 23 18.31 3.23 5.69
N VAL A 24 17.79 3.43 4.48
CA VAL A 24 17.09 2.39 3.73
C VAL A 24 18.08 1.32 3.27
N SER A 25 17.88 0.09 3.74
CA SER A 25 18.70 -1.08 3.44
C SER A 25 18.05 -2.00 2.39
N GLY A 26 16.76 -1.80 2.08
CA GLY A 26 16.05 -2.51 1.02
C GLY A 26 14.78 -1.80 0.58
N ALA A 27 14.46 -1.89 -0.72
CA ALA A 27 13.21 -1.40 -1.27
C ALA A 27 12.71 -2.36 -2.36
N ALA A 28 11.39 -2.56 -2.44
CA ALA A 28 10.77 -3.36 -3.49
C ALA A 28 9.36 -2.83 -3.77
N ALA A 29 9.00 -2.71 -5.05
CA ALA A 29 7.67 -2.26 -5.47
C ALA A 29 7.00 -3.23 -6.46
N ILE A 30 5.67 -3.20 -6.49
CA ILE A 30 4.84 -3.89 -7.48
C ILE A 30 3.66 -3.01 -7.89
N GLY A 31 3.47 -2.86 -9.21
CA GLY A 31 2.25 -2.28 -9.77
C GLY A 31 1.10 -3.28 -9.70
N LEU A 32 -0.06 -2.83 -9.20
CA LEU A 32 -1.25 -3.63 -9.00
C LEU A 32 -2.38 -3.12 -9.89
N VAL A 33 -2.95 -4.04 -10.67
CA VAL A 33 -4.14 -3.78 -11.48
C VAL A 33 -5.37 -3.75 -10.58
N PRO A 34 -6.36 -2.87 -10.80
CA PRO A 34 -7.49 -2.72 -9.90
C PRO A 34 -8.54 -3.85 -9.99
N ARG A 35 -8.18 -5.04 -9.51
CA ARG A 35 -9.04 -6.24 -9.49
C ARG A 35 -8.88 -7.00 -8.17
N PRO A 36 -9.88 -7.80 -7.74
CA PRO A 36 -9.83 -8.53 -6.48
C PRO A 36 -8.59 -9.43 -6.32
N GLU A 37 -8.08 -10.00 -7.42
CA GLU A 37 -6.90 -10.87 -7.43
C GLU A 37 -5.62 -10.13 -6.98
N SER A 38 -5.60 -8.81 -7.05
CA SER A 38 -4.44 -8.01 -6.69
C SER A 38 -4.15 -8.02 -5.19
N VAL A 39 -5.13 -8.34 -4.34
CA VAL A 39 -4.89 -8.57 -2.91
C VAL A 39 -4.00 -9.80 -2.71
N ARG A 40 -4.26 -10.88 -3.45
CA ARG A 40 -3.40 -12.08 -3.44
C ARG A 40 -2.01 -11.76 -3.97
N GLN A 41 -1.92 -11.01 -5.07
CA GLN A 41 -0.63 -10.61 -5.66
C GLN A 41 0.21 -9.78 -4.69
N ALA A 42 -0.42 -8.83 -4.00
CA ALA A 42 0.22 -8.05 -2.93
C ALA A 42 0.74 -8.94 -1.80
N ARG A 43 -0.09 -9.87 -1.30
CA ARG A 43 0.31 -10.80 -0.22
C ARG A 43 1.49 -11.70 -0.63
N ASP A 44 1.47 -12.24 -1.85
CA ASP A 44 2.55 -13.11 -2.34
C ASP A 44 3.83 -12.33 -2.67
N PHE A 45 3.71 -11.07 -3.08
CA PHE A 45 4.83 -10.14 -3.17
C PHE A 45 5.44 -9.88 -1.79
N THR A 46 4.63 -9.48 -0.81
CA THR A 46 5.06 -9.25 0.57
C THR A 46 5.77 -10.46 1.16
N ARG A 47 5.22 -11.68 0.98
CA ARG A 47 5.86 -12.90 1.48
C ARG A 47 7.29 -13.06 0.94
N ARG A 48 7.46 -12.93 -0.38
CA ARG A 48 8.76 -13.10 -1.04
C ARG A 48 9.76 -12.05 -0.59
N THR A 49 9.31 -10.79 -0.52
CA THR A 49 10.15 -9.68 -0.09
C THR A 49 10.62 -9.84 1.36
N LEU A 50 9.70 -10.10 2.29
CA LEU A 50 10.05 -10.29 3.70
C LEU A 50 10.97 -11.49 3.92
N HIS A 51 10.74 -12.60 3.20
CA HIS A 51 11.63 -13.75 3.27
C HIS A 51 13.05 -13.41 2.77
N SER A 52 13.17 -12.65 1.68
CA SER A 52 14.46 -12.19 1.15
C SER A 52 15.19 -11.23 2.11
N TRP A 53 14.43 -10.49 2.92
CA TRP A 53 14.95 -9.57 3.94
C TRP A 53 15.12 -10.21 5.32
N ARG A 54 14.88 -11.51 5.45
CA ARG A 54 14.96 -12.26 6.72
C ARG A 54 13.95 -11.79 7.80
N LEU A 55 12.82 -11.23 7.37
CA LEU A 55 11.70 -10.80 8.22
C LEU A 55 10.49 -11.74 8.12
N GLY A 56 10.74 -13.03 7.89
CA GLY A 56 9.68 -14.03 7.66
C GLY A 56 8.68 -14.16 8.83
N GLU A 57 9.14 -13.96 10.06
CA GLU A 57 8.32 -14.05 11.28
C GLU A 57 7.24 -12.96 11.35
N GLN A 58 7.48 -11.79 10.75
CA GLN A 58 6.51 -10.68 10.75
C GLN A 58 5.43 -10.85 9.66
N PHE A 59 5.52 -11.88 8.82
CA PHE A 59 4.72 -12.02 7.62
C PHE A 59 3.22 -11.95 7.88
N ASP A 60 2.70 -12.61 8.92
CA ASP A 60 1.26 -12.69 9.14
C ASP A 60 0.64 -11.32 9.44
N ALA A 61 1.27 -10.52 10.31
CA ALA A 61 0.82 -9.17 10.63
C ALA A 61 0.95 -8.23 9.43
N VAL A 62 2.11 -8.25 8.76
CA VAL A 62 2.36 -7.40 7.59
C VAL A 62 1.42 -7.74 6.43
N ALA A 63 1.21 -9.03 6.17
CA ALA A 63 0.32 -9.49 5.11
C ALA A 63 -1.14 -9.10 5.34
N LEU A 64 -1.59 -9.13 6.60
CA LEU A 64 -2.93 -8.66 6.98
C LEU A 64 -3.07 -7.17 6.67
N VAL A 65 -2.16 -6.35 7.17
CA VAL A 65 -2.18 -4.89 6.94
C VAL A 65 -2.09 -4.55 5.46
N VAL A 66 -1.17 -5.17 4.71
CA VAL A 66 -1.07 -4.99 3.26
C VAL A 66 -2.37 -5.36 2.54
N SER A 67 -3.01 -6.46 2.96
CA SER A 67 -4.29 -6.88 2.37
C SER A 67 -5.39 -5.85 2.60
N GLU A 68 -5.45 -5.27 3.80
CA GLU A 68 -6.41 -4.20 4.13
C GLU A 68 -6.11 -2.90 3.38
N LEU A 69 -4.85 -2.48 3.29
CA LEU A 69 -4.45 -1.28 2.53
C LEU A 69 -4.81 -1.41 1.04
N VAL A 70 -4.49 -2.55 0.42
CA VAL A 70 -4.81 -2.81 -0.99
C VAL A 70 -6.32 -2.95 -1.19
N THR A 71 -7.04 -3.59 -0.27
CA THR A 71 -8.51 -3.69 -0.33
C THR A 71 -9.16 -2.31 -0.24
N ASN A 72 -8.67 -1.44 0.65
CA ASN A 72 -9.14 -0.06 0.76
C ASN A 72 -8.86 0.75 -0.53
N ALA A 73 -7.67 0.59 -1.10
CA ALA A 73 -7.30 1.21 -2.37
C ALA A 73 -8.20 0.72 -3.54
N LEU A 74 -8.50 -0.58 -3.61
CA LEU A 74 -9.43 -1.13 -4.61
C LEU A 74 -10.86 -0.61 -4.44
N ARG A 75 -11.36 -0.52 -3.20
CA ARG A 75 -12.74 -0.09 -2.91
C ARG A 75 -12.95 1.41 -3.06
N HIS A 76 -11.96 2.21 -2.66
CA HIS A 76 -12.12 3.65 -2.51
C HIS A 76 -11.20 4.47 -3.43
N GLY A 77 -10.11 3.87 -3.91
CA GLY A 77 -9.07 4.55 -4.68
C GLY A 77 -9.47 4.92 -6.11
N LEU A 78 -10.36 4.13 -6.72
CA LEU A 78 -10.62 4.23 -8.16
C LEU A 78 -11.81 5.15 -8.51
N GLY A 79 -12.53 5.67 -7.51
CA GLY A 79 -13.76 6.45 -7.71
C GLY A 79 -14.79 5.73 -8.60
N ARG A 80 -15.78 6.48 -9.13
CA ARG A 80 -16.79 5.95 -10.08
C ARG A 80 -16.22 5.53 -11.45
N ARG A 81 -14.90 5.53 -11.66
CA ARG A 81 -14.28 5.09 -12.92
C ARG A 81 -14.41 3.57 -13.14
N THR A 82 -14.86 2.83 -12.12
CA THR A 82 -15.11 1.39 -12.18
C THR A 82 -16.55 1.00 -12.55
N LEU A 83 -17.41 1.94 -12.96
CA LEU A 83 -18.73 1.59 -13.51
C LEU A 83 -18.69 1.15 -14.98
N ASP A 84 -17.55 1.25 -15.67
CA ASP A 84 -17.31 0.58 -16.96
C ASP A 84 -16.46 -0.68 -16.73
N TRP A 85 -17.03 -1.68 -16.07
CA TRP A 85 -16.48 -3.05 -16.00
C TRP A 85 -16.63 -3.82 -17.33
N GLY A 86 -16.69 -3.10 -18.47
CA GLY A 86 -16.72 -3.65 -19.81
C GLY A 86 -16.35 -2.60 -20.86
N HIS A 87 -15.54 -3.00 -21.84
CA HIS A 87 -15.30 -2.31 -23.13
C HIS A 87 -14.10 -1.35 -23.29
N GLY A 88 -13.02 -1.50 -22.52
CA GLY A 88 -11.73 -0.87 -22.86
C GLY A 88 -10.72 -1.88 -23.41
N THR A 89 -10.48 -1.92 -24.72
CA THR A 89 -9.42 -2.75 -25.37
C THR A 89 -8.01 -2.16 -25.24
N GLY A 90 -7.76 -1.36 -24.20
CA GLY A 90 -6.45 -0.78 -23.91
C GLY A 90 -5.67 -1.62 -22.89
N PRO A 91 -4.32 -1.48 -22.82
CA PRO A 91 -3.54 -2.15 -21.78
C PRO A 91 -4.06 -1.74 -20.40
N MET A 92 -4.40 -2.74 -19.57
CA MET A 92 -4.83 -2.55 -18.19
C MET A 92 -3.70 -1.85 -17.42
N ARG A 93 -3.90 -0.60 -17.04
CA ARG A 93 -2.88 0.18 -16.35
C ARG A 93 -2.84 -0.25 -14.87
N ALA A 94 -1.64 -0.36 -14.32
CA ALA A 94 -1.45 -0.46 -12.89
C ALA A 94 -1.81 0.90 -12.28
N ASP A 95 -3.04 1.02 -11.80
CA ASP A 95 -3.54 2.25 -11.17
C ASP A 95 -3.18 2.29 -9.67
N LEU A 96 -2.72 1.16 -9.12
CA LEU A 96 -2.26 1.02 -7.74
C LEU A 96 -0.79 0.60 -7.72
N GLU A 97 -0.07 0.98 -6.68
CA GLU A 97 1.31 0.54 -6.44
C GLU A 97 1.51 0.20 -4.97
N LEU A 98 2.10 -0.96 -4.70
CA LEU A 98 2.55 -1.34 -3.36
C LEU A 98 4.08 -1.24 -3.33
N GLU A 99 4.61 -0.52 -2.35
CA GLU A 99 6.02 -0.46 -2.06
C GLU A 99 6.30 -0.94 -0.62
N LEU A 100 7.36 -1.72 -0.48
CA LEU A 100 7.95 -2.12 0.79
C LEU A 100 9.31 -1.46 0.90
N MET A 101 9.61 -0.91 2.07
CA MET A 101 10.90 -0.29 2.37
C MET A 101 11.39 -0.73 3.73
N LEU A 102 12.64 -1.18 3.78
CA LEU A 102 13.32 -1.59 5.00
C LEU A 102 14.41 -0.58 5.33
N SER A 103 14.44 -0.15 6.58
CA SER A 103 15.58 0.54 7.18
C SER A 103 16.14 -0.23 8.37
N THR A 104 17.09 0.36 9.09
CA THR A 104 17.78 -0.27 10.22
C THR A 104 16.83 -0.88 11.26
N SER A 105 15.66 -0.29 11.52
CA SER A 105 14.74 -0.76 12.55
C SER A 105 13.25 -0.64 12.18
N ARG A 106 12.94 -0.41 10.90
CA ARG A 106 11.57 -0.18 10.45
C ARG A 106 11.32 -0.80 9.09
N LEU A 107 10.18 -1.44 8.95
CA LEU A 107 9.57 -1.81 7.69
C LEU A 107 8.38 -0.88 7.42
N VAL A 108 8.35 -0.26 6.25
CA VAL A 108 7.22 0.54 5.78
C VAL A 108 6.54 -0.18 4.63
N CYS A 109 5.21 -0.28 4.72
CA CYS A 109 4.35 -0.77 3.65
C CYS A 109 3.51 0.39 3.15
N ALA A 110 3.71 0.83 1.90
CA ALA A 110 3.01 1.96 1.32
C ALA A 110 2.19 1.54 0.10
N VAL A 111 0.93 1.97 0.05
CA VAL A 111 0.04 1.78 -1.10
C VAL A 111 -0.33 3.13 -1.67
N ARG A 112 -0.05 3.33 -2.97
CA ARG A 112 -0.51 4.47 -3.74
C ARG A 112 -1.76 4.11 -4.52
N ASP A 113 -2.72 5.03 -4.53
CA ASP A 113 -3.94 4.93 -5.31
C ASP A 113 -4.34 6.30 -5.92
N PRO A 114 -5.19 6.34 -6.96
CA PRO A 114 -5.47 7.58 -7.67
C PRO A 114 -6.53 8.45 -6.97
N SER A 115 -7.10 8.01 -5.84
CA SER A 115 -8.08 8.81 -5.09
C SER A 115 -7.36 9.92 -4.35
N GLU A 116 -7.98 11.09 -4.38
CA GLU A 116 -7.53 12.21 -3.57
C GLU A 116 -8.35 12.40 -2.28
N LEU A 117 -9.26 11.45 -1.99
CA LEU A 117 -10.08 11.39 -0.78
C LEU A 117 -9.29 10.77 0.37
N GLU A 118 -9.39 11.40 1.55
CA GLU A 118 -8.90 10.88 2.82
C GLU A 118 -9.41 9.46 3.11
N PRO A 119 -8.57 8.53 3.60
CA PRO A 119 -9.02 7.28 4.19
C PRO A 119 -9.88 7.58 5.42
N ARG A 120 -11.16 7.22 5.38
CA ARG A 120 -12.06 7.41 6.51
C ARG A 120 -12.41 6.06 7.12
N PRO A 121 -12.27 5.90 8.46
CA PRO A 121 -12.84 4.75 9.14
C PRO A 121 -14.34 4.73 8.88
N ALA A 122 -14.86 3.65 8.30
CA ALA A 122 -16.30 3.47 8.27
C ALA A 122 -16.73 3.07 9.69
N ARG A 123 -17.85 3.60 10.18
CA ARG A 123 -18.47 3.11 11.42
C ARG A 123 -18.80 1.64 11.19
N ALA A 124 -18.05 0.74 11.84
CA ALA A 124 -18.34 -0.67 11.82
C ALA A 124 -19.67 -0.89 12.56
N ASP A 125 -20.74 -1.19 11.83
CA ASP A 125 -21.86 -1.88 12.45
C ASP A 125 -21.35 -3.24 12.90
N SER A 126 -21.67 -3.63 14.13
CA SER A 126 -21.11 -4.81 14.82
C SER A 126 -21.28 -6.13 14.04
N ALA A 127 -22.23 -6.18 13.10
CA ALA A 127 -22.51 -7.32 12.22
C ALA A 127 -21.92 -7.20 10.79
N ALA A 128 -21.33 -6.06 10.41
CA ALA A 128 -20.78 -5.84 9.08
C ALA A 128 -19.24 -6.03 9.08
N GLU A 129 -18.74 -6.90 8.22
CA GLU A 129 -17.29 -7.01 7.95
C GLU A 129 -16.76 -5.78 7.18
N SER A 130 -17.65 -5.05 6.50
CA SER A 130 -17.30 -3.81 5.81
C SER A 130 -17.02 -2.68 6.80
N GLY A 131 -15.80 -2.16 6.78
CA GLY A 131 -15.42 -0.94 7.51
C GLY A 131 -14.38 -1.11 8.61
N ARG A 132 -13.97 -2.35 8.91
CA ARG A 132 -12.91 -2.64 9.88
C ARG A 132 -11.49 -2.46 9.34
N GLY A 133 -11.32 -2.25 8.03
CA GLY A 133 -9.99 -2.29 7.41
C GLY A 133 -8.98 -1.32 8.04
N LEU A 134 -9.35 -0.06 8.26
CA LEU A 134 -8.45 0.88 8.95
C LEU A 134 -8.27 0.58 10.45
N GLN A 135 -9.26 -0.03 11.11
CA GLN A 135 -9.10 -0.48 12.50
C GLN A 135 -8.10 -1.63 12.61
N LEU A 136 -8.11 -2.53 11.62
CA LEU A 136 -7.13 -3.62 11.52
C LEU A 136 -5.73 -3.07 11.22
N VAL A 137 -5.60 -2.08 10.33
CA VAL A 137 -4.32 -1.38 10.12
C VAL A 137 -3.82 -0.79 11.44
N GLU A 138 -4.64 0.03 12.11
CA GLU A 138 -4.32 0.64 13.42
C GLU A 138 -3.90 -0.40 14.47
N SER A 139 -4.58 -1.55 14.53
CA SER A 139 -4.35 -2.55 15.59
C SER A 139 -3.13 -3.45 15.36
N PHE A 140 -2.69 -3.60 14.10
CA PHE A 140 -1.64 -4.55 13.73
C PHE A 140 -0.34 -3.90 13.24
N SER A 141 -0.32 -2.56 13.07
CA SER A 141 0.90 -1.80 12.79
C SER A 141 1.33 -0.96 13.99
N ASP A 142 2.62 -0.64 14.09
CA ASP A 142 3.13 0.26 15.13
C ASP A 142 2.71 1.72 14.91
N ASP A 143 2.57 2.12 13.64
CA ASP A 143 2.08 3.44 13.24
C ASP A 143 1.58 3.38 11.78
N TRP A 144 0.69 4.28 11.40
CA TRP A 144 0.21 4.38 10.03
C TRP A 144 -0.21 5.81 9.69
N GLY A 145 -0.29 6.12 8.40
CA GLY A 145 -0.70 7.44 7.98
C GLY A 145 -1.08 7.50 6.51
N TRP A 146 -1.43 8.70 6.06
CA TRP A 146 -1.74 8.94 4.66
C TRP A 146 -1.37 10.37 4.25
N ARG A 147 -1.18 10.55 2.94
CA ARG A 147 -0.92 11.86 2.36
C ARG A 147 -1.47 11.95 0.94
N ARG A 148 -2.11 13.08 0.64
CA ARG A 148 -2.49 13.45 -0.72
C ARG A 148 -1.24 13.84 -1.51
N LEU A 149 -1.08 13.29 -2.71
CA LEU A 149 -0.04 13.68 -3.65
C LEU A 149 -0.51 14.86 -4.50
N SER A 150 0.35 15.87 -4.61
CA SER A 150 0.12 17.06 -5.45
C SER A 150 1.09 17.06 -6.65
N GLY A 151 0.73 17.76 -7.72
CA GLY A 151 1.57 17.86 -8.93
C GLY A 151 1.29 16.79 -9.98
N LYS A 152 2.34 16.33 -10.68
CA LYS A 152 2.21 15.41 -11.84
C LYS A 152 1.72 14.00 -11.46
N GLY A 153 1.84 13.62 -10.19
CA GLY A 153 1.37 12.35 -9.65
C GLY A 153 0.13 12.51 -8.78
N ARG A 154 -1.04 12.75 -9.35
CA ARG A 154 -2.30 12.87 -8.58
C ARG A 154 -2.63 11.56 -7.84
N GLY A 155 -3.27 11.68 -6.68
CA GLY A 155 -3.73 10.56 -5.88
C GLY A 155 -3.37 10.73 -4.42
N LYS A 156 -3.20 9.60 -3.72
CA LYS A 156 -2.73 9.57 -2.34
C LYS A 156 -1.85 8.36 -2.09
N ILE A 157 -1.16 8.40 -0.97
CA ILE A 157 -0.42 7.27 -0.41
C ILE A 157 -0.96 7.02 0.98
N VAL A 158 -1.19 5.75 1.31
CA VAL A 158 -1.49 5.27 2.65
C VAL A 158 -0.39 4.31 3.05
N TRP A 159 0.18 4.44 4.23
CA TRP A 159 1.29 3.60 4.69
C TRP A 159 1.07 3.08 6.09
N ALA A 160 1.75 1.99 6.42
CA ALA A 160 1.87 1.41 7.75
C ALA A 160 3.33 1.08 8.06
N ILE A 161 3.70 1.14 9.34
CA ILE A 161 5.05 0.93 9.86
C ILE A 161 5.05 -0.25 10.82
N PHE A 162 6.10 -1.06 10.73
CA PHE A 162 6.42 -2.14 11.65
C PHE A 162 7.85 -1.93 12.16
N LEU A 163 8.06 -2.06 13.46
CA LEU A 163 9.39 -2.10 14.06
C LEU A 163 10.04 -3.45 13.74
N THR A 164 11.31 -3.40 13.35
CA THR A 164 12.12 -4.60 13.09
C THR A 164 13.21 -4.67 14.14
N ASP A 165 13.18 -5.71 14.96
CA ASP A 165 14.19 -6.01 15.98
C ASP A 165 15.52 -6.49 15.38
#